data_AF-A0A348YMZ8-F1
#
_entry.id   AF-A0A348YMZ8-F1
#
_cell.length_a   1.000
_cell.length_b   1.000
_cell.length_c   1.000
_cell.angle_alpha   90.00
_cell.angle_beta   90.00
_cell.angle_gamma   90.00
#
_symmetry.space_group_name_H-M   'P 1'
#
loop_
_entity.id
_entity.type
_entity.pdbx_description
1 polymer ?
#
loop_
_entity_poly.entity_id
_entity_poly.type
_entity_poly.pdbx_seq_one_letter_code
_entity_poly.pdbx_strand_id
1 'polypeptide(L)'
;MADYKNTLNLPNTAFPMRGNLAQREPKMLENWEQRELYKKIRKSREGCNQFILHDGPPYANGNIHIGHAINKVLKDIIVKSKTLSGFDCPYIPGWDCHGLPIEVKVESLVGKPGQKIDAAAFREECRKYAKSQVEGQKKDFRRLGVLGDWENPYLTMNFKTEADTLRCLGKVIANGHFVRGLKPVYWCMDCQSALAEAEVEYYDVTSDSIYVRFAAADEKEILSIFGCESKGMGPVSCVIWTTTPWTLPANRAICLNEQFKYALVQANFGKGIERLIMASDLVESVTHEFGIEHYEILAEVNGKDLELKRFKHPFLNHDVPVILGAHVTLDAGTGCVHTAGGHGLDD
;
A
#
# COMPACT_ATOMS: atom_id res chain seq x y z
N MET A 1 -76.03 -25.77 9.91
CA MET A 1 -75.54 -24.55 9.23
C MET A 1 -75.01 -24.97 7.87
N ALA A 2 -75.35 -24.24 6.81
CA ALA A 2 -74.80 -24.51 5.48
C ALA A 2 -73.29 -24.20 5.44
N ASP A 3 -72.50 -25.07 4.81
CA ASP A 3 -71.06 -24.87 4.61
C ASP A 3 -70.84 -23.98 3.38
N TYR A 4 -70.45 -22.72 3.62
CA TYR A 4 -70.18 -21.73 2.58
C TYR A 4 -68.75 -21.80 2.02
N LYS A 5 -67.90 -22.72 2.49
CA LYS A 5 -66.49 -22.79 2.07
C LYS A 5 -66.34 -22.97 0.55
N ASN A 6 -67.23 -23.74 -0.07
CA ASN A 6 -67.21 -24.01 -1.51
C ASN A 6 -67.84 -22.89 -2.36
N THR A 7 -68.46 -21.88 -1.74
CA THR A 7 -69.00 -20.70 -2.46
C THR A 7 -68.01 -19.54 -2.48
N LEU A 8 -66.85 -19.67 -1.82
CA LEU A 8 -65.81 -18.64 -1.74
C LEU A 8 -64.75 -18.86 -2.83
N ASN A 9 -64.39 -17.81 -3.55
CA ASN A 9 -63.29 -17.83 -4.52
C ASN A 9 -61.95 -17.55 -3.82
N LEU A 10 -61.41 -18.57 -3.15
CA LEU A 10 -60.16 -18.44 -2.41
C LEU A 10 -58.93 -18.52 -3.33
N PRO A 11 -57.85 -17.78 -3.02
CA PRO A 11 -56.60 -17.91 -3.76
C PRO A 11 -56.07 -19.35 -3.72
N ASN A 12 -55.81 -19.92 -4.90
CA ASN A 12 -55.19 -21.24 -5.05
C ASN A 12 -53.88 -21.11 -5.82
N THR A 13 -52.79 -21.61 -5.25
CA THR A 13 -51.47 -21.56 -5.89
C THR A 13 -50.61 -22.77 -5.49
N ALA A 14 -49.84 -23.27 -6.46
CA ALA A 14 -48.79 -24.25 -6.21
C ALA A 14 -47.50 -23.60 -5.67
N PHE A 15 -47.45 -22.27 -5.56
CA PHE A 15 -46.29 -21.55 -5.03
C PHE A 15 -46.18 -21.77 -3.51
N PRO A 16 -45.10 -22.40 -3.02
CA PRO A 16 -44.97 -22.71 -1.61
C PRO A 16 -44.75 -21.43 -0.80
N MET A 17 -45.37 -21.36 0.37
CA MET A 17 -45.24 -20.21 1.28
C MET A 17 -43.81 -20.08 1.85
N ARG A 18 -43.09 -21.19 2.04
CA ARG A 18 -41.69 -21.19 2.48
C ARG A 18 -40.74 -21.26 1.29
N GLY A 19 -39.69 -20.45 1.33
CA GLY A 19 -38.69 -20.39 0.25
C GLY A 19 -37.95 -21.71 0.03
N ASN A 20 -37.39 -22.32 1.09
CA ASN A 20 -36.50 -23.48 0.99
C ASN A 20 -35.35 -23.27 -0.02
N LEU A 21 -34.75 -22.07 0.04
CA LEU A 21 -33.85 -21.55 -0.99
C LEU A 21 -32.59 -22.40 -1.18
N ALA A 22 -32.00 -22.91 -0.09
CA ALA A 22 -30.80 -23.74 -0.15
C ALA A 22 -30.96 -24.99 -1.06
N GLN A 23 -32.17 -25.53 -1.17
CA GLN A 23 -32.48 -26.68 -2.05
C GLN A 23 -33.01 -26.25 -3.43
N ARG A 24 -33.74 -25.14 -3.51
CA ARG A 24 -34.37 -24.68 -4.76
C ARG A 24 -33.41 -23.94 -5.68
N GLU A 25 -32.53 -23.12 -5.13
CA GLU A 25 -31.58 -22.33 -5.92
C GLU A 25 -30.63 -23.21 -6.74
N PRO A 26 -30.01 -24.28 -6.21
CA PRO A 26 -29.16 -25.16 -7.04
C PRO A 26 -29.90 -25.73 -8.26
N LYS A 27 -31.15 -26.19 -8.06
CA LYS A 27 -32.00 -26.69 -9.16
C LYS A 27 -32.36 -25.60 -10.17
N MET A 28 -32.57 -24.37 -9.69
CA MET A 28 -32.83 -23.21 -10.56
C MET A 28 -31.61 -22.88 -11.41
N LEU A 29 -30.42 -22.86 -10.82
CA LEU A 29 -29.16 -22.58 -11.52
C LEU A 29 -28.83 -23.69 -12.54
N GLU A 30 -29.03 -24.96 -12.17
CA GLU A 30 -28.88 -26.08 -13.09
C GLU A 30 -29.84 -25.95 -14.28
N ASN A 31 -31.09 -25.55 -14.04
CA ASN A 31 -32.05 -25.28 -15.10
C ASN A 31 -31.60 -24.13 -16.02
N TRP A 32 -31.01 -23.07 -15.47
CA TRP A 32 -30.47 -21.96 -16.27
C TRP A 32 -29.32 -22.41 -17.16
N GLU A 33 -28.42 -23.25 -16.64
CA GLU A 33 -27.28 -23.81 -17.36
C GLU A 33 -27.73 -24.75 -18.48
N GLN A 34 -28.61 -25.72 -18.17
CA GLN A 34 -29.18 -26.64 -19.16
C GLN A 34 -29.92 -25.93 -20.30
N ARG A 35 -30.54 -24.78 -20.01
CA ARG A 35 -31.24 -23.96 -21.01
C ARG A 35 -30.32 -23.00 -21.75
N GLU A 36 -29.04 -22.95 -21.40
CA GLU A 36 -28.07 -21.97 -21.89
C GLU A 36 -28.61 -20.54 -21.76
N LEU A 37 -29.19 -20.21 -20.59
CA LEU A 37 -29.93 -18.97 -20.36
C LEU A 37 -29.11 -17.73 -20.74
N TYR A 38 -27.84 -17.69 -20.36
CA TYR A 38 -26.96 -16.57 -20.69
C TYR A 38 -26.84 -16.38 -22.21
N LYS A 39 -26.60 -17.44 -22.98
CA LYS A 39 -26.52 -17.38 -24.45
C LYS A 39 -27.83 -16.89 -25.07
N LYS A 40 -28.98 -17.33 -24.55
CA LYS A 40 -30.30 -16.86 -25.01
C LYS A 40 -30.51 -15.37 -24.71
N ILE A 41 -30.08 -14.89 -23.54
CA ILE A 41 -30.13 -13.47 -23.21
C ILE A 41 -29.26 -12.69 -24.21
N ARG A 42 -28.01 -13.12 -24.46
CA ARG A 42 -27.12 -12.47 -25.43
C ARG A 42 -27.77 -12.39 -26.81
N LYS A 43 -28.27 -13.52 -27.32
CA LYS A 43 -28.96 -13.60 -28.61
C LYS A 43 -30.18 -12.67 -28.69
N SER A 44 -30.96 -12.56 -27.61
CA SER A 44 -32.14 -11.68 -27.56
C SER A 44 -31.81 -10.18 -27.62
N ARG A 45 -30.54 -9.81 -27.41
CA ARG A 45 -30.05 -8.43 -27.40
C ARG A 45 -29.08 -8.13 -28.53
N GLU A 46 -28.87 -9.05 -29.46
CA GLU A 46 -28.07 -8.81 -30.66
C GLU A 46 -28.58 -7.56 -31.41
N GLY A 47 -27.68 -6.63 -31.72
CA GLY A 47 -28.00 -5.37 -32.40
C GLY A 47 -28.54 -4.24 -31.50
N CYS A 48 -28.78 -4.48 -30.21
CA CYS A 48 -29.13 -3.43 -29.25
C CYS A 48 -27.90 -2.60 -28.87
N ASN A 49 -28.13 -1.41 -28.29
CA ASN A 49 -27.06 -0.58 -27.73
C ASN A 49 -26.32 -1.34 -26.62
N GLN A 50 -24.99 -1.30 -26.66
CA GLN A 50 -24.17 -2.02 -25.68
C GLN A 50 -24.01 -1.25 -24.37
N PHE A 51 -23.99 -1.97 -23.27
CA PHE A 51 -23.56 -1.47 -21.96
C PHE A 51 -22.48 -2.41 -21.43
N ILE A 52 -21.24 -1.91 -21.36
CA ILE A 52 -20.08 -2.72 -20.97
C ILE A 52 -19.73 -2.43 -19.52
N LEU A 53 -19.92 -3.41 -18.65
CA LEU A 53 -19.37 -3.41 -17.30
C LEU A 53 -18.11 -4.29 -17.31
N HIS A 54 -16.94 -3.66 -17.18
CA HIS A 54 -15.69 -4.39 -17.09
C HIS A 54 -15.52 -4.97 -15.68
N ASP A 55 -15.30 -6.29 -15.60
CA ASP A 55 -15.10 -6.97 -14.33
C ASP A 55 -13.65 -6.78 -13.86
N GLY A 56 -13.45 -6.06 -12.75
CA GLY A 56 -12.16 -6.09 -12.05
C GLY A 56 -11.81 -7.53 -11.62
N PRO A 57 -10.65 -8.07 -12.00
CA PRO A 57 -10.36 -9.48 -11.83
C PRO A 57 -10.02 -9.78 -10.36
N PRO A 58 -10.79 -10.63 -9.63
CA PRO A 58 -10.33 -11.17 -8.36
C PRO A 58 -9.01 -11.93 -8.51
N TYR A 59 -8.21 -11.90 -7.45
CA TYR A 59 -6.98 -12.65 -7.39
C TYR A 59 -7.27 -14.16 -7.29
N ALA A 60 -6.59 -14.97 -8.10
CA ALA A 60 -6.78 -16.43 -8.17
C ALA A 60 -6.06 -17.14 -7.01
N ASN A 61 -6.40 -16.76 -5.78
CA ASN A 61 -5.87 -17.33 -4.54
C ASN A 61 -6.98 -17.45 -3.49
N GLY A 62 -7.18 -18.66 -2.98
CA GLY A 62 -8.07 -18.93 -1.86
C GLY A 62 -9.57 -18.88 -2.21
N ASN A 63 -10.37 -19.10 -1.16
CA ASN A 63 -11.83 -19.13 -1.23
C ASN A 63 -12.41 -17.72 -1.37
N ILE A 64 -13.62 -17.61 -1.94
CA ILE A 64 -14.33 -16.34 -1.94
C ILE A 64 -14.76 -15.95 -0.51
N HIS A 65 -14.97 -14.66 -0.28
CA HIS A 65 -15.41 -14.10 1.00
C HIS A 65 -16.53 -13.08 0.79
N ILE A 66 -17.08 -12.51 1.86
CA ILE A 66 -18.26 -11.63 1.75
C ILE A 66 -18.02 -10.40 0.86
N GLY A 67 -16.83 -9.82 0.89
CA GLY A 67 -16.43 -8.75 -0.03
C GLY A 67 -16.55 -9.14 -1.51
N HIS A 68 -16.11 -10.36 -1.88
CA HIS A 68 -16.30 -10.89 -3.23
C HIS A 68 -17.78 -11.04 -3.58
N ALA A 69 -18.60 -11.53 -2.65
CA ALA A 69 -20.03 -11.70 -2.86
C ALA A 69 -20.73 -10.35 -3.09
N ILE A 70 -20.46 -9.34 -2.25
CA ILE A 70 -21.01 -7.98 -2.41
C ILE A 70 -20.64 -7.42 -3.79
N ASN A 71 -19.36 -7.52 -4.19
CA ASN A 71 -18.90 -7.00 -5.48
C ASN A 71 -19.61 -7.67 -6.66
N LYS A 72 -19.66 -9.00 -6.69
CA LYS A 72 -20.22 -9.75 -7.82
C LYS A 72 -21.75 -9.63 -7.91
N VAL A 73 -22.45 -9.62 -6.77
CA VAL A 73 -23.90 -9.43 -6.73
C VAL A 73 -24.29 -8.03 -7.22
N LEU A 74 -23.57 -6.99 -6.83
CA LEU A 74 -23.84 -5.62 -7.31
C LEU A 74 -23.63 -5.50 -8.83
N LYS A 75 -22.54 -6.08 -9.36
CA LYS A 75 -22.27 -6.12 -10.80
C LYS A 75 -23.39 -6.86 -11.55
N ASP A 76 -23.83 -8.00 -11.02
CA ASP A 76 -24.93 -8.79 -11.60
C ASP A 76 -26.27 -8.03 -11.60
N ILE A 77 -26.61 -7.32 -10.52
CA ILE A 77 -27.79 -6.45 -10.45
C ILE A 77 -27.74 -5.38 -11.55
N ILE A 78 -26.59 -4.72 -11.74
CA ILE A 78 -26.43 -3.69 -12.78
C ILE A 78 -26.59 -4.29 -14.17
N VAL A 79 -25.90 -5.39 -14.47
CA VAL A 79 -25.95 -6.06 -15.78
C VAL A 79 -27.37 -6.54 -16.10
N LYS A 80 -28.06 -7.17 -15.13
CA LYS A 80 -29.45 -7.62 -15.28
C LYS A 80 -30.39 -6.44 -15.49
N SER A 81 -30.26 -5.39 -14.68
CA SER A 81 -31.08 -4.17 -14.79
C SER A 81 -30.94 -3.48 -16.14
N LYS A 82 -29.70 -3.31 -16.63
CA LYS A 82 -29.44 -2.71 -17.95
C LYS A 82 -29.92 -3.61 -19.09
N THR A 83 -29.77 -4.92 -18.96
CA THR A 83 -30.31 -5.89 -19.93
C THR A 83 -31.84 -5.80 -20.00
N LEU A 84 -32.53 -5.74 -18.86
CA LEU A 84 -33.98 -5.57 -18.78
C LEU A 84 -34.44 -4.20 -19.32
N SER A 85 -33.57 -3.19 -19.24
CA SER A 85 -33.79 -1.85 -19.82
C SER A 85 -33.54 -1.78 -21.33
N GLY A 86 -33.19 -2.91 -21.98
CA GLY A 86 -33.06 -3.01 -23.43
C GLY A 86 -31.62 -2.98 -23.98
N PHE A 87 -30.59 -2.93 -23.13
CA PHE A 87 -29.20 -2.91 -23.57
C PHE A 87 -28.63 -4.33 -23.78
N ASP A 88 -27.67 -4.45 -24.71
CA ASP A 88 -26.80 -5.61 -24.81
C ASP A 88 -25.65 -5.49 -23.78
N CYS A 89 -25.78 -6.22 -22.66
CA CYS A 89 -24.81 -6.16 -21.56
C CYS A 89 -23.96 -7.44 -21.40
N PRO A 90 -22.94 -7.70 -22.24
CA PRO A 90 -22.07 -8.85 -22.04
C PRO A 90 -21.28 -8.68 -20.74
N TYR A 91 -21.22 -9.74 -19.93
CA TYR A 91 -20.44 -9.75 -18.69
C TYR A 91 -19.42 -10.88 -18.77
N ILE A 92 -18.14 -10.51 -18.91
CA ILE A 92 -17.02 -11.43 -19.03
C ILE A 92 -16.25 -11.37 -17.70
N PRO A 93 -16.34 -12.42 -16.86
CA PRO A 93 -15.58 -12.47 -15.62
C PRO A 93 -14.09 -12.61 -15.91
N GLY A 94 -13.26 -12.11 -15.00
CA GLY A 94 -11.82 -12.31 -15.10
C GLY A 94 -11.14 -12.68 -13.80
N TRP A 95 -9.86 -13.05 -13.91
CA TRP A 95 -9.01 -13.41 -12.79
C TRP A 95 -7.59 -12.92 -12.98
N ASP A 96 -7.00 -12.50 -11.86
CA ASP A 96 -5.58 -12.19 -11.79
C ASP A 96 -4.82 -13.42 -11.32
N CYS A 97 -3.94 -13.92 -12.19
CA CYS A 97 -3.28 -15.21 -12.09
C CYS A 97 -1.76 -15.09 -11.90
N HIS A 98 -1.22 -13.89 -11.71
CA HIS A 98 0.21 -13.65 -11.48
C HIS A 98 0.42 -12.91 -10.16
N GLY A 99 1.62 -13.00 -9.59
CA GLY A 99 2.02 -12.20 -8.42
C GLY A 99 2.45 -13.03 -7.21
N LEU A 100 3.06 -12.35 -6.25
CA LEU A 100 3.72 -12.94 -5.09
C LEU A 100 2.81 -13.83 -4.24
N PRO A 101 1.52 -13.51 -3.99
CA PRO A 101 0.67 -14.39 -3.19
C PRO A 101 0.46 -15.80 -3.79
N ILE A 102 0.51 -15.96 -5.12
CA ILE A 102 0.48 -17.28 -5.76
C ILE A 102 1.85 -17.95 -5.59
N GLU A 103 2.93 -17.21 -5.85
CA GLU A 103 4.30 -17.74 -5.75
C GLU A 103 4.58 -18.25 -4.33
N VAL A 104 4.33 -17.46 -3.29
CA VAL A 104 4.49 -17.86 -1.87
C VAL A 104 3.69 -19.12 -1.54
N LYS A 105 2.45 -19.22 -2.04
CA LYS A 105 1.64 -20.41 -1.80
C LYS A 105 2.22 -21.63 -2.49
N VAL A 106 2.67 -21.51 -3.73
CA VAL A 106 3.27 -22.60 -4.50
C VAL A 106 4.63 -22.99 -3.91
N GLU A 107 5.45 -22.03 -3.45
CA GLU A 107 6.70 -22.29 -2.73
C GLU A 107 6.48 -23.19 -1.52
N SER A 108 5.40 -22.98 -0.76
CA SER A 108 5.05 -23.84 0.39
C SER A 108 4.71 -25.28 0.00
N LEU A 109 4.31 -25.50 -1.26
CA LEU A 109 3.89 -26.81 -1.78
C LEU A 109 5.04 -27.55 -2.47
N VAL A 110 5.84 -26.86 -3.30
CA VAL A 110 6.86 -27.48 -4.15
C VAL A 110 8.30 -27.01 -3.86
N GLY A 111 8.47 -26.00 -3.01
CA GLY A 111 9.76 -25.39 -2.70
C GLY A 111 10.12 -24.20 -3.57
N LYS A 112 11.18 -23.48 -3.16
CA LYS A 112 11.63 -22.26 -3.83
C LYS A 112 12.31 -22.53 -5.19
N PRO A 113 12.06 -21.67 -6.20
CA PRO A 113 12.75 -21.76 -7.48
C PRO A 113 14.26 -21.57 -7.30
N GLY A 114 15.05 -22.33 -8.06
CA GLY A 114 16.53 -22.33 -7.96
C GLY A 114 17.10 -23.16 -6.80
N GLN A 115 16.24 -23.73 -5.94
CA GLN A 115 16.66 -24.65 -4.89
C GLN A 115 16.14 -26.07 -5.14
N LYS A 116 14.81 -26.26 -5.05
CA LYS A 116 14.16 -27.57 -5.17
C LYS A 116 13.51 -27.81 -6.53
N ILE A 117 13.27 -26.74 -7.29
CA ILE A 117 12.60 -26.74 -8.58
C ILE A 117 13.23 -25.65 -9.45
N ASP A 118 13.32 -25.86 -10.76
CA ASP A 118 13.76 -24.81 -11.67
C ASP A 118 12.66 -23.75 -11.90
N ALA A 119 13.03 -22.59 -12.44
CA ALA A 119 12.09 -21.49 -12.63
C ALA A 119 10.97 -21.81 -13.63
N ALA A 120 11.22 -22.63 -14.65
CA ALA A 120 10.22 -22.96 -15.67
C ALA A 120 9.16 -23.90 -15.09
N ALA A 121 9.59 -24.96 -14.41
CA ALA A 121 8.74 -25.89 -13.70
C ALA A 121 7.96 -25.19 -12.58
N PHE A 122 8.58 -24.27 -11.84
CA PHE A 122 7.90 -23.47 -10.81
C PHE A 122 6.76 -22.62 -11.39
N ARG A 123 6.99 -21.96 -12.53
CA ARG A 123 5.95 -21.16 -13.23
C ARG A 123 4.81 -22.03 -13.74
N GLU A 124 5.10 -23.26 -14.16
CA GLU A 124 4.06 -24.22 -14.56
C GLU A 124 3.20 -24.65 -13.36
N GLU A 125 3.82 -24.92 -12.21
CA GLU A 125 3.08 -25.17 -10.96
C GLU A 125 2.23 -23.97 -10.53
N CYS A 126 2.72 -22.74 -10.72
CA CYS A 126 1.93 -21.52 -10.49
C CYS A 126 0.71 -21.45 -11.41
N ARG A 127 0.86 -21.77 -12.70
CA ARG A 127 -0.26 -21.82 -13.65
C ARG A 127 -1.29 -22.89 -13.27
N LYS A 128 -0.84 -24.08 -12.85
CA LYS A 128 -1.72 -25.15 -12.35
C LYS A 128 -2.49 -24.72 -11.10
N TYR A 129 -1.78 -24.11 -10.14
CA TYR A 129 -2.38 -23.61 -8.92
C TYR A 129 -3.44 -22.54 -9.22
N ALA A 130 -3.09 -21.50 -9.99
CA ALA A 130 -4.01 -20.44 -10.36
C ALA A 130 -5.26 -20.99 -11.07
N LYS A 131 -5.08 -21.93 -12.01
CA LYS A 131 -6.21 -22.61 -12.69
C LYS A 131 -7.13 -23.34 -11.72
N SER A 132 -6.59 -24.02 -10.72
CA SER A 132 -7.40 -24.69 -9.69
C SER A 132 -8.25 -23.71 -8.87
N GLN A 133 -7.68 -22.55 -8.54
CA GLN A 133 -8.36 -21.50 -7.79
C GLN A 133 -9.45 -20.83 -8.63
N VAL A 134 -9.18 -20.56 -9.91
CA VAL A 134 -10.18 -20.05 -10.86
C VAL A 134 -11.40 -20.97 -10.92
N GLU A 135 -11.22 -22.29 -11.06
CA GLU A 135 -12.35 -23.22 -11.12
C GLU A 135 -13.16 -23.27 -9.81
N GLY A 136 -12.49 -23.23 -8.65
CA GLY A 136 -13.15 -23.16 -7.35
C GLY A 136 -13.99 -21.89 -7.20
N GLN A 137 -13.38 -20.73 -7.43
CA GLN A 137 -14.06 -19.43 -7.32
C GLN A 137 -15.17 -19.27 -8.36
N LYS A 138 -14.97 -19.76 -9.59
CA LYS A 138 -15.99 -19.78 -10.65
C LYS A 138 -17.23 -20.55 -10.22
N LYS A 139 -17.07 -21.70 -9.58
CA LYS A 139 -18.19 -22.48 -9.03
C LYS A 139 -18.95 -21.70 -7.96
N ASP A 140 -18.23 -21.03 -7.06
CA ASP A 140 -18.85 -20.25 -5.99
C ASP A 140 -19.57 -19.01 -6.52
N PHE A 141 -19.00 -18.30 -7.50
CA PHE A 141 -19.67 -17.16 -8.14
C PHE A 141 -20.91 -17.58 -8.93
N ARG A 142 -20.88 -18.72 -9.62
CA ARG A 142 -22.08 -19.30 -10.24
C ARG A 142 -23.13 -19.64 -9.18
N ARG A 143 -22.72 -20.15 -8.01
CA ARG A 143 -23.64 -20.44 -6.90
C ARG A 143 -24.34 -19.20 -6.35
N LEU A 144 -23.72 -18.01 -6.46
CA LEU A 144 -24.36 -16.72 -6.14
C LEU A 144 -25.43 -16.28 -7.18
N GLY A 145 -25.62 -17.03 -8.27
CA GLY A 145 -26.61 -16.73 -9.30
C GLY A 145 -26.20 -15.63 -10.28
N VAL A 146 -24.90 -15.35 -10.36
CA VAL A 146 -24.31 -14.37 -11.27
C VAL A 146 -24.32 -14.91 -12.70
N LEU A 147 -24.88 -14.14 -13.63
CA LEU A 147 -24.91 -14.49 -15.05
C LEU A 147 -23.72 -13.84 -15.78
N GLY A 148 -22.95 -14.65 -16.52
CA GLY A 148 -21.79 -14.18 -17.27
C GLY A 148 -21.25 -15.24 -18.22
N ASP A 149 -20.28 -14.85 -19.03
CA ASP A 149 -19.53 -15.76 -19.89
C ASP A 149 -18.46 -16.51 -19.09
N TRP A 150 -18.93 -17.49 -18.33
CA TRP A 150 -18.07 -18.33 -17.51
C TRP A 150 -17.23 -19.33 -18.33
N GLU A 151 -17.54 -19.54 -19.61
CA GLU A 151 -16.80 -20.45 -20.49
C GLU A 151 -15.59 -19.76 -21.11
N ASN A 152 -15.68 -18.45 -21.35
CA ASN A 152 -14.58 -17.65 -21.92
C ASN A 152 -14.16 -16.51 -20.96
N PRO A 153 -13.73 -16.81 -19.73
CA PRO A 153 -13.24 -15.79 -18.84
C PRO A 153 -11.92 -15.20 -19.34
N TYR A 154 -11.64 -13.95 -19.01
CA TYR A 154 -10.32 -13.38 -19.27
C TYR A 154 -9.38 -13.69 -18.10
N LEU A 155 -8.24 -14.31 -18.38
CA LEU A 155 -7.23 -14.64 -17.37
C LEU A 155 -5.97 -13.84 -17.69
N THR A 156 -5.33 -13.25 -16.68
CA THR A 156 -4.05 -12.53 -16.91
C THR A 156 -2.93 -13.47 -17.37
N MET A 157 -3.04 -14.77 -17.08
CA MET A 157 -2.16 -15.83 -17.60
C MET A 157 -2.50 -16.34 -19.01
N ASN A 158 -3.54 -15.83 -19.68
CA ASN A 158 -3.76 -16.19 -21.08
C ASN A 158 -2.66 -15.58 -21.95
N PHE A 159 -2.04 -16.36 -22.84
CA PHE A 159 -0.94 -15.88 -23.70
C PHE A 159 -1.30 -14.65 -24.52
N LYS A 160 -2.56 -14.54 -24.96
CA LYS A 160 -3.05 -13.34 -25.65
C LYS A 160 -3.00 -12.11 -24.74
N THR A 161 -3.46 -12.23 -23.49
CA THR A 161 -3.43 -11.15 -22.50
C THR A 161 -1.99 -10.72 -22.22
N GLU A 162 -1.08 -11.67 -22.00
CA GLU A 162 0.34 -11.38 -21.78
C GLU A 162 0.97 -10.64 -22.98
N ALA A 163 0.66 -11.08 -24.20
CA ALA A 163 1.12 -10.42 -25.43
C ALA A 163 0.55 -8.98 -25.57
N ASP A 164 -0.72 -8.78 -25.23
CA ASP A 164 -1.36 -7.46 -25.26
C ASP A 164 -0.78 -6.52 -24.18
N THR A 165 -0.45 -7.04 -22.99
CA THR A 165 0.28 -6.30 -21.95
C THR A 165 1.64 -5.82 -22.45
N LEU A 166 2.41 -6.68 -23.12
CA LEU A 166 3.70 -6.30 -23.71
C LEU A 166 3.55 -5.24 -24.81
N ARG A 167 2.53 -5.34 -25.67
CA ARG A 167 2.24 -4.31 -26.68
C ARG A 167 1.87 -2.98 -26.04
N CYS A 168 1.09 -3.00 -24.95
CA CYS A 168 0.72 -1.80 -24.20
C CYS A 168 1.96 -1.13 -23.60
N LEU A 169 2.82 -1.91 -22.95
CA LEU A 169 4.11 -1.42 -22.43
C LEU A 169 4.98 -0.82 -23.53
N GLY A 170 5.04 -1.46 -24.71
CA GLY A 170 5.74 -0.92 -25.87
C GLY A 170 5.25 0.46 -26.29
N LYS A 171 3.93 0.72 -26.23
CA LYS A 171 3.37 2.06 -26.49
C LYS A 171 3.73 3.08 -25.40
N VAL A 172 3.72 2.67 -24.13
CA VAL A 172 4.14 3.54 -23.00
C VAL A 172 5.60 3.97 -23.18
N ILE A 173 6.47 3.03 -23.55
CA ILE A 173 7.88 3.31 -23.84
C ILE A 173 8.02 4.22 -25.07
N ALA A 174 7.32 3.93 -26.17
CA ALA A 174 7.38 4.73 -27.40
C ALA A 174 6.92 6.17 -27.19
N ASN A 175 5.98 6.40 -26.26
CA ASN A 175 5.50 7.73 -25.89
C ASN A 175 6.41 8.47 -24.89
N GLY A 176 7.55 7.88 -24.49
CA GLY A 176 8.48 8.51 -23.54
C GLY A 176 8.00 8.52 -22.09
N HIS A 177 6.99 7.72 -21.75
CA HIS A 177 6.43 7.63 -20.39
C HIS A 177 7.10 6.55 -19.53
N PHE A 178 8.18 5.93 -20.00
CA PHE A 178 8.94 4.93 -19.27
C PHE A 178 10.35 5.44 -18.97
N VAL A 179 10.64 5.65 -17.69
CA VAL A 179 11.93 6.16 -17.22
C VAL A 179 12.49 5.18 -16.20
N ARG A 180 13.80 4.91 -16.28
CA ARG A 180 14.51 4.14 -15.27
C ARG A 180 15.08 5.08 -14.22
N GLY A 181 14.81 4.79 -12.95
CA GLY A 181 15.33 5.53 -11.80
C GLY A 181 15.62 4.61 -10.63
N LEU A 182 16.03 5.20 -9.51
CA LEU A 182 16.17 4.55 -8.22
C LEU A 182 15.18 5.19 -7.26
N LYS A 183 14.51 4.36 -6.46
CA LYS A 183 13.53 4.79 -5.47
C LYS A 183 13.66 3.87 -4.25
N PRO A 184 13.65 4.40 -3.02
CA PRO A 184 13.45 3.59 -1.82
C PRO A 184 12.10 2.87 -1.90
N VAL A 185 12.12 1.57 -1.63
CA VAL A 185 10.93 0.70 -1.63
C VAL A 185 10.97 -0.18 -0.40
N TYR A 186 9.80 -0.62 0.06
CA TYR A 186 9.73 -1.68 1.06
C TYR A 186 10.44 -2.92 0.51
N TRP A 187 11.36 -3.47 1.30
CA TRP A 187 12.16 -4.61 0.91
C TRP A 187 12.07 -5.68 1.99
N CYS A 188 11.61 -6.88 1.61
CA CYS A 188 11.56 -8.00 2.52
C CYS A 188 12.87 -8.79 2.43
N MET A 189 13.60 -8.89 3.54
CA MET A 189 14.88 -9.61 3.61
C MET A 189 14.70 -11.14 3.47
N ASP A 190 13.55 -11.68 3.89
CA ASP A 190 13.24 -13.12 3.80
C ASP A 190 12.77 -13.54 2.41
N CYS A 191 11.97 -12.69 1.75
CA CYS A 191 11.52 -12.90 0.38
C CYS A 191 12.57 -12.50 -0.65
N GLN A 192 13.53 -11.65 -0.28
CA GLN A 192 14.52 -11.04 -1.17
C GLN A 192 13.88 -10.32 -2.37
N SER A 193 12.78 -9.61 -2.09
CA SER A 193 12.01 -8.88 -3.09
C SER A 193 11.47 -7.57 -2.51
N ALA A 194 11.21 -6.62 -3.41
CA ALA A 194 10.42 -5.44 -3.10
C ALA A 194 8.97 -5.84 -2.81
N LEU A 195 8.33 -5.11 -1.90
CA LEU A 195 6.91 -5.23 -1.56
C LEU A 195 6.15 -3.97 -1.99
N ALA A 196 4.90 -4.15 -2.40
CA ALA A 196 3.96 -3.05 -2.53
C ALA A 196 3.42 -2.64 -1.16
N GLU A 197 3.00 -1.38 -1.02
CA GLU A 197 2.41 -0.87 0.23
C GLU A 197 1.19 -1.68 0.69
N ALA A 198 0.37 -2.16 -0.25
CA ALA A 198 -0.77 -3.03 0.03
C ALA A 198 -0.40 -4.41 0.60
N GLU A 199 0.87 -4.79 0.52
CA GLU A 199 1.41 -6.04 1.07
C GLU A 199 2.07 -5.84 2.45
N VAL A 200 2.18 -4.60 2.94
CA VAL A 200 2.78 -4.28 4.23
C VAL A 200 1.73 -4.33 5.33
N GLU A 201 2.02 -5.11 6.36
CA GLU A 201 1.24 -5.20 7.60
C GLU A 201 2.03 -4.62 8.77
N TYR A 202 1.35 -3.87 9.64
CA TYR A 202 1.98 -3.19 10.76
C TYR A 202 1.87 -4.01 12.05
N TYR A 203 2.99 -4.11 12.76
CA TYR A 203 3.11 -4.79 14.05
C TYR A 203 3.93 -3.93 15.01
N ASP A 204 3.62 -4.01 16.30
CA ASP A 204 4.41 -3.32 17.33
C ASP A 204 5.78 -4.00 17.48
N VAL A 205 6.84 -3.20 17.40
CA VAL A 205 8.23 -3.66 17.54
C VAL A 205 9.00 -2.69 18.43
N THR A 206 9.78 -3.23 19.36
CA THR A 206 10.73 -2.45 20.15
C THR A 206 11.96 -2.11 19.31
N SER A 207 12.28 -0.83 19.18
CA SER A 207 13.44 -0.34 18.44
C SER A 207 14.31 0.57 19.31
N ASP A 208 15.60 0.65 19.00
CA ASP A 208 16.50 1.60 19.65
C ASP A 208 16.13 3.03 19.25
N SER A 209 16.01 3.92 20.24
CA SER A 209 15.78 5.35 20.06
C SER A 209 17.02 6.10 20.50
N ILE A 210 17.67 6.85 19.59
CA ILE A 210 18.93 7.53 19.88
C ILE A 210 18.92 8.99 19.45
N TYR A 211 19.68 9.79 20.21
CA TYR A 211 19.97 11.17 19.92
C TYR A 211 21.43 11.34 19.52
N VAL A 212 21.69 11.95 18.37
CA VAL A 212 23.03 12.01 17.78
C VAL A 212 23.45 13.45 17.53
N ARG A 213 24.64 13.81 18.02
CA ARG A 213 25.23 15.15 17.83
C ARG A 213 25.97 15.20 16.50
N PHE A 214 25.61 16.17 15.67
CA PHE A 214 26.35 16.58 14.47
C PHE A 214 27.05 17.90 14.79
N ALA A 215 28.36 17.87 14.99
CA ALA A 215 29.13 19.06 15.38
C ALA A 215 29.16 20.08 14.23
N ALA A 216 29.09 21.38 14.54
CA ALA A 216 29.21 22.41 13.52
C ALA A 216 30.55 22.30 12.78
N ALA A 217 30.54 22.40 11.44
CA ALA A 217 31.77 22.41 10.66
C ALA A 217 32.56 23.72 10.88
N ASP A 218 31.83 24.85 10.91
CA ASP A 218 32.31 26.17 11.31
C ASP A 218 31.42 26.72 12.44
N GLU A 219 31.92 26.67 13.68
CA GLU A 219 31.18 27.17 14.85
C GLU A 219 30.92 28.67 14.78
N LYS A 220 31.82 29.47 14.19
CA LYS A 220 31.67 30.93 14.13
C LYS A 220 30.55 31.31 13.17
N GLU A 221 30.48 30.62 12.04
CA GLU A 221 29.41 30.81 11.05
C GLU A 221 28.04 30.54 11.69
N ILE A 222 27.90 29.41 12.38
CA ILE A 222 26.65 29.06 13.07
C ILE A 222 26.31 30.09 14.14
N LEU A 223 27.25 30.45 15.02
CA LEU A 223 26.99 31.41 16.09
C LEU A 223 26.60 32.80 15.59
N SER A 224 27.12 33.22 14.42
CA SER A 224 26.75 34.51 13.83
C SER A 224 25.29 34.56 13.37
N ILE A 225 24.75 33.44 12.88
CA ILE A 225 23.33 33.33 12.51
C ILE A 225 22.44 33.53 13.74
N PHE A 226 22.85 32.98 14.89
CA PHE A 226 22.16 33.14 16.17
C PHE A 226 22.45 34.50 16.86
N GLY A 227 23.37 35.32 16.35
CA GLY A 227 23.81 36.55 17.02
C GLY A 227 24.47 36.31 18.39
N CYS A 228 25.17 35.19 18.51
CA CYS A 228 25.73 34.66 19.76
C CYS A 228 27.25 34.45 19.70
N GLU A 229 28.00 35.21 18.88
CA GLU A 229 29.44 34.99 18.70
C GLU A 229 30.24 35.08 20.02
N SER A 230 29.76 35.90 20.96
CA SER A 230 30.35 36.09 22.29
C SER A 230 29.48 35.54 23.43
N LYS A 231 28.45 34.73 23.14
CA LYS A 231 27.51 34.20 24.13
C LYS A 231 27.61 32.68 24.26
N GLY A 232 27.61 32.22 25.51
CA GLY A 232 27.71 30.81 25.85
C GLY A 232 29.12 30.22 25.73
N MET A 233 29.23 28.93 26.06
CA MET A 233 30.46 28.17 26.20
C MET A 233 30.26 26.75 25.65
N GLY A 234 31.37 26.13 25.21
CA GLY A 234 31.37 24.74 24.75
C GLY A 234 31.06 24.58 23.25
N PRO A 235 31.20 23.35 22.71
CA PRO A 235 31.02 23.08 21.29
C PRO A 235 29.57 23.29 20.84
N VAL A 236 29.36 23.58 19.55
CA VAL A 236 28.03 23.73 18.94
C VAL A 236 27.71 22.50 18.10
N SER A 237 26.55 21.87 18.32
CA SER A 237 26.07 20.75 17.52
C SER A 237 24.60 20.86 17.18
N CYS A 238 24.20 20.37 16.01
CA CYS A 238 22.81 20.05 15.73
C CYS A 238 22.51 18.65 16.27
N VAL A 239 21.46 18.49 17.06
CA VAL A 239 21.09 17.18 17.62
C VAL A 239 19.91 16.60 16.85
N ILE A 240 20.11 15.45 16.23
CA ILE A 240 19.04 14.70 15.56
C ILE A 240 18.50 13.60 16.47
N TRP A 241 17.31 13.12 16.15
CA TRP A 241 16.72 11.92 16.73
C TRP A 241 16.44 10.87 15.65
N THR A 242 16.66 9.59 15.94
CA THR A 242 16.33 8.49 15.04
C THR A 242 16.02 7.20 15.79
N THR A 243 15.06 6.44 15.28
CA THR A 243 14.75 5.06 15.72
C THR A 243 15.45 4.00 14.86
N THR A 244 16.22 4.42 13.85
CA THR A 244 16.93 3.51 12.93
C THR A 244 18.42 3.84 12.87
N PRO A 245 19.21 3.54 13.93
CA PRO A 245 20.64 3.83 13.97
C PRO A 245 21.43 3.32 12.75
N TRP A 246 20.99 2.21 12.16
CA TRP A 246 21.59 1.59 10.99
C TRP A 246 21.52 2.45 9.71
N THR A 247 20.67 3.48 9.66
CA THR A 247 20.58 4.40 8.51
C THR A 247 21.60 5.54 8.57
N LEU A 248 22.21 5.80 9.75
CA LEU A 248 23.17 6.90 9.93
C LEU A 248 24.36 6.87 8.97
N PRO A 249 25.00 5.72 8.64
CA PRO A 249 26.10 5.71 7.68
C PRO A 249 25.71 6.20 6.27
N ALA A 250 24.42 6.17 5.93
CA ALA A 250 23.88 6.64 4.65
C ALA A 250 23.41 8.10 4.70
N ASN A 251 23.56 8.78 5.83
CA ASN A 251 23.16 10.17 5.99
C ASN A 251 23.87 11.09 4.97
N ARG A 252 23.11 12.04 4.42
CA ARG A 252 23.57 13.04 3.45
C ARG A 252 23.22 14.46 3.81
N ALA A 253 22.27 14.67 4.72
CA ALA A 253 21.85 15.99 5.17
C ALA A 253 21.20 15.94 6.56
N ILE A 254 21.01 17.12 7.16
CA ILE A 254 20.08 17.32 8.28
C ILE A 254 18.90 18.14 7.74
N CYS A 255 17.71 17.58 7.78
CA CYS A 255 16.48 18.24 7.35
C CYS A 255 15.84 19.01 8.51
N LEU A 256 15.53 20.28 8.26
CA LEU A 256 14.79 21.17 9.16
C LEU A 256 13.51 21.67 8.46
N ASN A 257 12.51 22.09 9.23
CA ASN A 257 11.35 22.78 8.66
C ASN A 257 11.64 24.28 8.55
N GLU A 258 11.37 24.92 7.41
CA GLU A 258 11.63 26.35 7.22
C GLU A 258 10.77 27.26 8.12
N GLN A 259 9.59 26.78 8.52
CA GLN A 259 8.59 27.56 9.27
C GLN A 259 8.79 27.48 10.79
N PHE A 260 9.57 26.52 11.26
CA PHE A 260 9.82 26.33 12.68
C PHE A 260 10.99 27.19 13.16
N LYS A 261 10.94 27.51 14.45
CA LYS A 261 12.05 28.14 15.15
C LYS A 261 12.95 27.07 15.77
N TYR A 262 14.24 27.35 15.74
CA TYR A 262 15.28 26.51 16.29
C TYR A 262 16.04 27.29 17.35
N ALA A 263 16.19 26.69 18.53
CA ALA A 263 16.85 27.26 19.69
C ALA A 263 18.29 26.74 19.79
N LEU A 264 19.20 27.64 20.18
CA LEU A 264 20.55 27.28 20.63
C LEU A 264 20.53 27.13 22.15
N VAL A 265 20.52 25.89 22.62
CA VAL A 265 20.35 25.55 24.04
C VAL A 265 21.69 25.18 24.66
N GLN A 266 22.07 25.86 25.73
CA GLN A 266 23.25 25.57 26.51
C GLN A 266 22.90 24.77 27.77
N ALA A 267 23.53 23.62 27.93
CA ALA A 267 23.46 22.83 29.16
C ALA A 267 24.64 21.85 29.26
N ASN A 268 24.72 21.11 30.36
CA ASN A 268 25.62 19.97 30.48
C ASN A 268 24.89 18.67 30.12
N PHE A 269 24.94 18.27 28.84
CA PHE A 269 24.28 17.05 28.36
C PHE A 269 25.16 15.78 28.55
N GLY A 270 25.94 15.74 29.63
CA GLY A 270 26.77 14.59 30.03
C GLY A 270 28.22 14.60 29.55
N LYS A 271 28.62 15.54 28.68
CA LYS A 271 30.02 15.71 28.21
C LYS A 271 30.65 17.05 28.61
N GLY A 272 30.09 17.70 29.63
CA GLY A 272 30.42 19.09 29.98
C GLY A 272 29.45 20.06 29.33
N ILE A 273 29.67 21.36 29.56
CA ILE A 273 28.83 22.43 29.00
C ILE A 273 29.01 22.44 27.49
N GLU A 274 27.91 22.30 26.75
CA GLU A 274 27.84 22.34 25.29
C GLU A 274 26.57 23.05 24.82
N ARG A 275 26.48 23.34 23.52
CA ARG A 275 25.38 24.06 22.91
C ARG A 275 24.74 23.20 21.81
N LEU A 276 23.46 22.86 21.99
CA LEU A 276 22.70 22.03 21.06
C LEU A 276 21.63 22.83 20.32
N ILE A 277 21.52 22.60 19.02
CA ILE A 277 20.46 23.15 18.16
C ILE A 277 19.34 22.11 18.06
N MET A 278 18.13 22.51 18.42
CA MET A 278 16.89 21.73 18.32
C MET A 278 15.71 22.68 18.09
N ALA A 279 14.55 22.16 17.68
CA ALA A 279 13.35 23.00 17.54
C ALA A 279 12.94 23.60 18.90
N SER A 280 12.61 24.89 18.92
CA SER A 280 12.26 25.64 20.12
C SER A 280 11.16 24.96 20.94
N ASP A 281 10.11 24.48 20.26
CA ASP A 281 8.94 23.86 20.90
C ASP A 281 9.26 22.48 21.52
N LEU A 282 10.38 21.86 21.15
CA LEU A 282 10.82 20.55 21.64
C LEU A 282 11.87 20.65 22.75
N VAL A 283 12.37 21.85 23.07
CA VAL A 283 13.44 22.03 24.07
C VAL A 283 13.06 21.45 25.43
N GLU A 284 11.86 21.79 25.94
CA GLU A 284 11.40 21.32 27.25
C GLU A 284 11.27 19.79 27.27
N SER A 285 10.65 19.19 26.25
CA SER A 285 10.47 17.73 26.18
C SER A 285 11.81 17.00 26.09
N VAL A 286 12.73 17.46 25.24
CA VAL A 286 14.02 16.81 25.01
C VAL A 286 14.91 16.93 26.25
N THR A 287 14.97 18.11 26.86
CA THR A 287 15.76 18.34 28.09
C THR A 287 15.23 17.51 29.26
N HIS A 288 13.90 17.40 29.41
CA HIS A 288 13.27 16.52 30.39
C HIS A 288 13.62 15.05 30.16
N GLU A 289 13.57 14.56 28.91
CA GLU A 289 13.97 13.18 28.56
C GLU A 289 15.44 12.91 28.89
N PHE A 290 16.31 13.92 28.73
CA PHE A 290 17.73 13.83 29.09
C PHE A 290 17.99 13.98 30.60
N GLY A 291 16.97 14.28 31.42
CA GLY A 291 17.13 14.54 32.85
C GLY A 291 17.90 15.83 33.15
N ILE A 292 17.79 16.84 32.28
CA ILE A 292 18.47 18.14 32.42
C ILE A 292 17.53 19.15 33.09
N GLU A 293 17.81 19.49 34.35
CA GLU A 293 17.00 20.46 35.12
C GLU A 293 17.36 21.92 34.82
N HIS A 294 18.59 22.18 34.36
CA HIS A 294 19.12 23.52 34.15
C HIS A 294 19.69 23.66 32.75
N TYR A 295 19.01 24.46 31.93
CA TYR A 295 19.44 24.83 30.59
C TYR A 295 19.16 26.32 30.34
N GLU A 296 19.89 26.90 29.40
CA GLU A 296 19.74 28.29 28.97
C GLU A 296 19.51 28.33 27.46
N ILE A 297 18.42 28.97 27.02
CA ILE A 297 18.19 29.27 25.60
C ILE A 297 18.95 30.56 25.27
N LEU A 298 20.02 30.45 24.47
CA LEU A 298 20.89 31.59 24.14
C LEU A 298 20.27 32.50 23.06
N ALA A 299 19.63 31.89 22.06
CA ALA A 299 18.98 32.56 20.94
C ALA A 299 18.07 31.58 20.17
N GLU A 300 17.21 32.14 19.31
CA GLU A 300 16.36 31.40 18.39
C GLU A 300 16.44 32.00 16.99
N VAL A 301 16.38 31.15 15.97
CA VAL A 301 16.37 31.54 14.55
C VAL A 301 15.34 30.73 13.79
N ASN A 302 14.97 31.14 12.58
CA ASN A 302 14.09 30.31 11.75
C ASN A 302 14.90 29.18 11.10
N GLY A 303 14.28 28.03 10.84
CA GLY A 303 14.96 26.91 10.18
C GLY A 303 15.58 27.30 8.84
N LYS A 304 14.95 28.23 8.12
CA LYS A 304 15.46 28.81 6.88
C LYS A 304 16.83 29.48 7.03
N ASP A 305 17.11 30.09 8.18
CA ASP A 305 18.38 30.80 8.42
C ASP A 305 19.57 29.82 8.54
N LEU A 306 19.28 28.54 8.79
CA LEU A 306 20.26 27.45 8.89
C LEU A 306 20.47 26.68 7.57
N GLU A 307 19.75 27.02 6.49
CA GLU A 307 19.85 26.33 5.21
C GLU A 307 21.30 26.32 4.66
N LEU A 308 21.73 25.17 4.13
CA LEU A 308 23.08 24.89 3.60
C LEU A 308 24.23 24.97 4.61
N LYS A 309 23.97 25.27 5.88
CA LYS A 309 25.01 25.26 6.91
C LYS A 309 25.50 23.85 7.17
N ARG A 310 26.81 23.72 7.37
CA ARG A 310 27.47 22.42 7.36
C ARG A 310 27.75 21.93 8.77
N PHE A 311 27.46 20.65 8.97
CA PHE A 311 27.77 19.93 10.19
C PHE A 311 28.58 18.68 9.86
N LYS A 312 29.50 18.31 10.74
CA LYS A 312 30.34 17.12 10.62
C LYS A 312 29.50 15.88 10.86
N HIS A 313 29.60 14.92 9.96
CA HIS A 313 29.00 13.61 10.17
C HIS A 313 29.62 12.97 11.44
N PRO A 314 28.81 12.37 12.34
CA PRO A 314 29.24 11.98 13.69
C PRO A 314 30.41 10.99 13.76
N PHE A 315 30.55 10.13 12.75
CA PHE A 315 31.60 9.09 12.71
C PHE A 315 32.21 8.84 11.32
N LEU A 316 31.84 9.62 10.30
CA LEU A 316 32.43 9.52 8.96
C LEU A 316 33.12 10.83 8.62
N ASN A 317 34.16 10.77 7.79
CA ASN A 317 34.98 11.93 7.46
C ASN A 317 34.40 12.78 6.32
N HIS A 318 33.20 13.34 6.53
CA HIS A 318 32.59 14.30 5.62
C HIS A 318 31.58 15.21 6.34
N ASP A 319 31.29 16.35 5.74
CA ASP A 319 30.30 17.31 6.25
C ASP A 319 28.99 17.20 5.46
N VAL A 320 27.89 17.28 6.18
CA VAL A 320 26.52 17.26 5.64
C VAL A 320 25.89 18.65 5.76
N PRO A 321 25.18 19.14 4.72
CA PRO A 321 24.45 20.40 4.80
C PRO A 321 23.13 20.22 5.55
N VAL A 322 22.61 21.34 6.05
CA VAL A 322 21.20 21.46 6.38
C VAL A 322 20.39 21.67 5.11
N ILE A 323 19.28 20.95 4.98
CA ILE A 323 18.26 21.14 3.93
C ILE A 323 16.91 21.44 4.57
N LEU A 324 15.98 22.00 3.79
CA LEU A 324 14.64 22.31 4.25
C LEU A 324 13.64 21.26 3.74
N GLY A 325 12.77 20.77 4.62
CA GLY A 325 11.75 19.79 4.28
C GLY A 325 10.50 19.92 5.14
N ALA A 326 9.34 19.89 4.49
CA ALA A 326 8.04 20.05 5.14
C ALA A 326 7.59 18.78 5.90
N HIS A 327 8.25 17.64 5.70
CA HIS A 327 7.97 16.39 6.41
C HIS A 327 8.43 16.41 7.88
N VAL A 328 9.28 17.36 8.26
CA VAL A 328 9.73 17.53 9.64
C VAL A 328 8.58 18.10 10.48
N THR A 329 8.18 17.38 11.53
CA THR A 329 7.12 17.77 12.46
C THR A 329 7.67 18.05 13.87
N LEU A 330 6.80 18.54 14.76
CA LEU A 330 7.10 18.81 16.17
C LEU A 330 6.46 17.77 17.11
N ASP A 331 6.03 16.63 16.58
CA ASP A 331 5.33 15.61 17.36
C ASP A 331 6.29 14.74 18.19
N ALA A 332 7.52 14.54 17.70
CA ALA A 332 8.53 13.69 18.33
C ALA A 332 9.97 14.07 17.91
N GLY A 333 10.93 13.66 18.74
CA GLY A 333 12.36 13.85 18.49
C GLY A 333 12.84 15.27 18.82
N THR A 334 13.70 15.82 17.98
CA THR A 334 14.34 17.14 18.21
C THR A 334 13.94 18.22 17.21
N GLY A 335 13.09 17.88 16.23
CA GLY A 335 12.79 18.75 15.08
C GLY A 335 13.96 18.90 14.10
N CYS A 336 15.04 18.15 14.30
CA CYS A 336 16.15 18.00 13.36
C CYS A 336 16.19 16.54 12.90
N VAL A 337 15.92 16.30 11.62
CA VAL A 337 15.81 14.94 11.06
C VAL A 337 17.07 14.65 10.26
N HIS A 338 17.72 13.53 10.50
CA HIS A 338 18.83 13.09 9.66
C HIS A 338 18.24 12.48 8.37
N THR A 339 18.81 12.82 7.22
CA THR A 339 18.27 12.43 5.90
C THR A 339 19.18 11.43 5.20
N ALA A 340 18.62 10.29 4.81
CA ALA A 340 19.28 9.23 4.07
C ALA A 340 18.39 8.73 2.91
N GLY A 341 18.38 9.45 1.77
CA GLY A 341 17.48 9.19 0.63
C GLY A 341 17.61 7.82 -0.07
N GLY A 342 18.47 6.93 0.42
CA GLY A 342 18.45 5.51 0.06
C GLY A 342 17.44 4.68 0.87
N HIS A 343 16.89 5.23 1.95
CA HIS A 343 16.11 4.51 2.96
C HIS A 343 14.77 5.18 3.33
N GLY A 344 14.55 6.45 3.00
CA GLY A 344 13.30 7.16 3.19
C GLY A 344 12.76 7.72 1.87
N LEU A 345 11.44 7.72 1.67
CA LEU A 345 10.84 8.30 0.46
C LEU A 345 10.86 9.83 0.48
N ASP A 346 10.70 10.42 1.67
CA ASP A 346 10.71 11.87 1.90
C ASP A 346 12.12 12.42 2.13
N ASP A 347 13.10 11.53 2.31
CA ASP A 347 14.53 11.79 2.47
C ASP A 347 15.23 12.03 1.12
#